data_AF-A0A925X2Z3-F1
#
_entry.id   AF-A0A925X2Z3-F1
#
_cell.length_a   1.000
_cell.length_b   1.000
_cell.length_c   1.000
_cell.angle_alpha   90.00
_cell.angle_beta   90.00
_cell.angle_gamma   90.00
#
_symmetry.space_group_name_H-M   'P 1'
#
loop_
_entity.id
_entity.type
_entity.pdbx_description
1 polymer ?
#
loop_
_entity_poly.entity_id
_entity_poly.type
_entity_poly.pdbx_seq_one_letter_code
_entity_poly.pdbx_strand_id
1 'polypeptide(L)'
;MAVDVAKPQTAPSAARPARDKTPASDGTVERERLRMMMLIRRFEERSYQEYTKPGQRIGGFCHLYSGQEAVAVGIAALFQKGKDYLINGYRDHGHSLALGMTARTAMAEMFGRATGCSKGKGGSMHLFDASVGNMGGHGIVGGQIPLGTGFAFSCAYKKTGGVAFTLFGDGAVNQGTHNEALNLGSLYKLPAIYIVENNLMAMGTQVERHSAETDLSKRAAGYNMPTTNVDGNDLDVVIEALTMAVNRGRRGEGPSYLVMNTYRYRGHSMSDAMKYRPKEEAEKWKQRDPITVYETRLKEKKLIDDAAIEKIDAECRAIVDDSVKFADASPHPDMSELYTDILSEKYPLQK
;
A
#
# COMPACT_ATOMS: atom_id res chain seq x y z
N MET A 1 -13.13 -38.08 -19.01
CA MET A 1 -13.64 -37.09 -19.99
C MET A 1 -12.90 -35.80 -19.73
N ALA A 2 -12.00 -35.42 -20.65
CA ALA A 2 -11.22 -34.19 -20.53
C ALA A 2 -12.16 -32.99 -20.79
N VAL A 3 -12.21 -32.06 -19.86
CA VAL A 3 -12.97 -30.81 -20.01
C VAL A 3 -12.00 -29.78 -20.56
N ASP A 4 -12.21 -29.38 -21.80
CA ASP A 4 -11.50 -28.28 -22.46
C ASP A 4 -11.75 -26.98 -21.70
N VAL A 5 -10.68 -26.39 -21.16
CA VAL A 5 -10.73 -25.07 -20.53
C VAL A 5 -10.69 -24.02 -21.63
N ALA A 6 -11.83 -23.38 -21.88
CA ALA A 6 -11.96 -22.32 -22.86
C ALA A 6 -11.04 -21.13 -22.53
N LYS A 7 -10.29 -20.65 -23.53
CA LYS A 7 -9.48 -19.43 -23.44
C LYS A 7 -10.36 -18.21 -23.15
N PRO A 8 -9.95 -17.27 -22.28
CA PRO A 8 -10.70 -16.04 -22.05
C PRO A 8 -10.75 -15.19 -23.33
N GLN A 9 -11.97 -14.84 -23.74
CA GLN A 9 -12.21 -13.90 -24.84
C GLN A 9 -11.81 -12.49 -24.39
N THR A 10 -10.83 -11.91 -25.07
CA THR A 10 -10.43 -10.51 -24.88
C THR A 10 -11.52 -9.59 -25.40
N ALA A 11 -12.09 -8.77 -24.51
CA ALA A 11 -12.99 -7.70 -24.89
C ALA A 11 -12.29 -6.69 -25.83
N PRO A 12 -13.01 -6.06 -26.77
CA PRO A 12 -12.42 -5.11 -27.71
C PRO A 12 -11.88 -3.88 -26.97
N SER A 13 -10.61 -3.56 -27.22
CA SER A 13 -9.91 -2.38 -26.72
C SER A 13 -10.63 -1.10 -27.18
N ALA A 14 -11.25 -0.37 -26.27
CA ALA A 14 -11.70 0.98 -26.52
C ALA A 14 -10.49 1.86 -26.91
N ALA A 15 -10.63 2.67 -27.96
CA ALA A 15 -9.58 3.55 -28.44
C ALA A 15 -9.16 4.55 -27.34
N ARG A 16 -7.85 4.61 -27.06
CA ARG A 16 -7.25 5.57 -26.12
C ARG A 16 -7.53 7.00 -26.60
N PRO A 17 -8.08 7.90 -25.75
CA PRO A 17 -8.15 9.31 -26.09
C PRO A 17 -6.75 9.88 -26.26
N ALA A 18 -6.58 10.79 -27.22
CA ALA A 18 -5.32 11.46 -27.49
C ALA A 18 -4.81 12.16 -26.23
N ARG A 19 -3.57 11.86 -25.83
CA ARG A 19 -2.89 12.52 -24.70
C ARG A 19 -2.82 14.01 -24.97
N ASP A 20 -3.40 14.80 -24.06
CA ASP A 20 -3.11 16.23 -23.96
C ASP A 20 -1.59 16.41 -23.80
N LYS A 21 -1.03 17.39 -24.53
CA LYS A 21 0.40 17.67 -24.52
C LYS A 21 0.78 18.33 -23.19
N THR A 22 1.00 17.51 -22.17
CA THR A 22 1.71 17.91 -20.96
C THR A 22 3.09 18.44 -21.38
N PRO A 23 3.57 19.57 -20.84
CA PRO A 23 4.93 20.04 -21.11
C PRO A 23 5.92 18.90 -20.87
N ALA A 24 6.95 18.81 -21.72
CA ALA A 24 7.99 17.80 -21.60
C ALA A 24 8.60 17.88 -20.19
N SER A 25 8.44 16.80 -19.41
CA SER A 25 9.03 16.71 -18.08
C SER A 25 10.55 16.80 -18.19
N ASP A 26 11.19 17.57 -17.30
CA ASP A 26 12.63 17.58 -17.10
C ASP A 26 13.14 16.32 -16.34
N GLY A 27 12.21 15.39 -16.07
CA GLY A 27 12.44 14.13 -15.39
C GLY A 27 12.50 14.25 -13.87
N THR A 28 12.35 15.45 -13.29
CA THR A 28 12.53 15.65 -11.84
C THR A 28 11.52 14.87 -11.03
N VAL A 29 10.24 14.92 -11.40
CA VAL A 29 9.17 14.18 -10.71
C VAL A 29 9.32 12.68 -10.90
N GLU A 30 9.71 12.24 -12.09
CA GLU A 30 9.95 10.83 -12.41
C GLU A 30 11.12 10.26 -11.59
N ARG A 31 12.23 10.99 -11.50
CA ARG A 31 13.38 10.59 -10.67
C ARG A 31 13.01 10.55 -9.18
N GLU A 32 12.16 11.45 -8.70
CA GLU A 32 11.68 11.42 -7.30
C GLU A 32 10.76 10.22 -7.03
N ARG A 33 9.89 9.85 -7.98
CA ARG A 33 9.09 8.62 -7.87
C ARG A 33 9.96 7.37 -7.81
N LEU A 34 11.00 7.31 -8.64
CA LEU A 34 11.99 6.24 -8.60
C LEU A 34 12.71 6.21 -7.23
N ARG A 35 13.21 7.37 -6.77
CA ARG A 35 13.84 7.53 -5.45
C ARG A 35 12.94 6.98 -4.34
N MET A 36 11.65 7.32 -4.35
CA MET A 36 10.71 6.84 -3.33
C MET A 36 10.52 5.32 -3.38
N MET A 37 10.37 4.72 -4.57
CA MET A 37 10.29 3.25 -4.67
C MET A 37 11.57 2.58 -4.15
N MET A 38 12.75 3.12 -4.48
CA MET A 38 14.03 2.61 -3.99
C MET A 38 14.18 2.79 -2.48
N LEU A 39 13.75 3.93 -1.92
CA LEU A 39 13.75 4.18 -0.49
C LEU A 39 12.89 3.14 0.24
N ILE A 40 11.67 2.89 -0.25
CA ILE A 40 10.80 1.84 0.29
C ILE A 40 11.53 0.50 0.23
N ARG A 41 12.04 0.07 -0.93
CA ARG A 41 12.76 -1.21 -1.06
C ARG A 41 13.92 -1.34 -0.08
N ARG A 42 14.76 -0.31 0.05
CA ARG A 42 15.91 -0.33 0.97
C ARG A 42 15.48 -0.35 2.43
N PHE A 43 14.42 0.37 2.78
CA PHE A 43 13.83 0.34 4.11
C PHE A 43 13.35 -1.08 4.45
N GLU A 44 12.60 -1.73 3.55
CA GLU A 44 12.11 -3.09 3.72
C GLU A 44 13.24 -4.12 3.87
N GLU A 45 14.27 -4.03 3.03
CA GLU A 45 15.45 -4.89 3.10
C GLU A 45 16.21 -4.71 4.41
N ARG A 46 16.27 -3.48 4.93
CA ARG A 46 16.87 -3.23 6.24
C ARG A 46 16.01 -3.73 7.38
N SER A 47 14.69 -3.53 7.32
CA SER A 47 13.73 -4.06 8.28
C SER A 47 13.84 -5.58 8.41
N TYR A 48 14.05 -6.29 7.29
CA TYR A 48 14.37 -7.72 7.31
C TYR A 48 15.63 -8.04 8.13
N GLN A 49 16.72 -7.32 7.88
CA GLN A 49 17.99 -7.53 8.58
C GLN A 49 17.82 -7.26 10.08
N GLU A 50 17.19 -6.16 10.47
CA GLU A 50 16.99 -5.80 11.88
C GLU A 50 16.05 -6.77 12.61
N TYR A 51 15.08 -7.35 11.91
CA TYR A 51 14.20 -8.38 12.47
C TYR A 51 14.93 -9.71 12.72
N THR A 52 15.87 -10.09 11.85
CA THR A 52 16.59 -11.36 11.92
C THR A 52 17.87 -11.31 12.76
N LYS A 53 18.36 -10.11 13.09
CA LYS A 53 19.53 -9.94 13.96
C LYS A 53 19.27 -10.47 15.38
N PRO A 54 20.31 -11.02 16.04
CA PRO A 54 20.25 -11.34 17.46
C PRO A 54 19.86 -10.11 18.29
N GLY A 55 18.99 -10.30 19.29
CA GLY A 55 18.49 -9.22 20.15
C GLY A 55 17.11 -8.67 19.77
N GLN A 56 16.47 -9.19 18.72
CA GLN A 56 15.06 -8.92 18.34
C GLN A 56 14.65 -7.44 18.48
N ARG A 57 15.27 -6.57 17.68
CA ARG A 57 15.02 -5.12 17.71
C ARG A 57 13.60 -4.76 17.27
N ILE A 58 13.07 -5.49 16.30
CA ILE A 58 11.68 -5.38 15.84
C ILE A 58 10.88 -6.48 16.52
N GLY A 59 9.99 -6.09 17.44
CA GLY A 59 9.08 -7.00 18.13
C GLY A 59 7.82 -7.30 17.32
N GLY A 60 7.17 -8.43 17.63
CA GLY A 60 5.90 -8.82 17.03
C GLY A 60 6.01 -9.26 15.56
N PHE A 61 4.94 -9.05 14.78
CA PHE A 61 4.91 -9.43 13.37
C PHE A 61 5.40 -8.29 12.48
N CYS A 62 6.34 -8.60 11.58
CA CYS A 62 6.87 -7.68 10.57
C CYS A 62 6.43 -8.12 9.17
N HIS A 63 5.73 -7.24 8.45
CA HIS A 63 5.12 -7.52 7.14
C HIS A 63 5.69 -6.60 6.07
N LEU A 64 6.64 -7.12 5.28
CA LEU A 64 7.41 -6.26 4.38
C LEU A 64 6.69 -5.94 3.07
N TYR A 65 6.74 -4.69 2.61
CA TYR A 65 6.07 -4.23 1.39
C TYR A 65 6.84 -4.49 0.08
N SER A 66 8.00 -5.18 0.14
CA SER A 66 8.85 -5.41 -1.04
C SER A 66 8.13 -6.09 -2.20
N GLY A 67 8.22 -5.47 -3.39
CA GLY A 67 7.62 -5.93 -4.64
C GLY A 67 6.31 -5.21 -5.02
N GLN A 68 5.80 -4.34 -4.15
CA GLN A 68 4.54 -3.61 -4.33
C GLN A 68 4.74 -2.08 -4.39
N GLU A 69 5.98 -1.60 -4.50
CA GLU A 69 6.34 -0.19 -4.31
C GLU A 69 5.62 0.76 -5.28
N ALA A 70 5.35 0.31 -6.51
CA ALA A 70 4.65 1.10 -7.51
C ALA A 70 3.21 1.47 -7.08
N VAL A 71 2.53 0.61 -6.31
CA VAL A 71 1.19 0.90 -5.79
C VAL A 71 1.23 2.04 -4.78
N ALA A 72 2.13 1.97 -3.79
CA ALA A 72 2.30 3.02 -2.79
C ALA A 72 2.70 4.37 -3.41
N VAL A 73 3.68 4.39 -4.31
CA VAL A 73 4.13 5.61 -4.98
C VAL A 73 3.08 6.16 -5.96
N GLY A 74 2.34 5.28 -6.63
CA GLY A 74 1.24 5.69 -7.52
C GLY A 74 0.11 6.39 -6.78
N ILE A 75 -0.24 5.92 -5.57
CA ILE A 75 -1.21 6.62 -4.71
C ILE A 75 -0.65 7.95 -4.24
N ALA A 76 0.58 7.97 -3.71
CA ALA A 76 1.21 9.19 -3.22
C ALA A 76 1.34 10.28 -4.32
N ALA A 77 1.48 9.89 -5.58
CA ALA A 77 1.52 10.81 -6.72
C ALA A 77 0.20 11.58 -6.96
N LEU A 78 -0.93 11.12 -6.41
CA LEU A 78 -2.26 11.70 -6.61
C LEU A 78 -2.94 12.18 -5.31
N PHE A 79 -2.39 11.77 -4.17
CA PHE A 79 -2.91 12.03 -2.84
C PHE A 79 -2.80 13.51 -2.46
N GLN A 80 -3.90 14.10 -2.00
CA GLN A 80 -3.95 15.49 -1.52
C GLN A 80 -4.03 15.53 0.01
N LYS A 81 -2.90 15.83 0.66
CA LYS A 81 -2.82 16.02 2.11
C LYS A 81 -3.85 17.05 2.60
N GLY A 82 -4.50 16.75 3.72
CA GLY A 82 -5.56 17.57 4.30
C GLY A 82 -6.94 17.45 3.61
N LYS A 83 -7.05 16.63 2.56
CA LYS A 83 -8.33 16.33 1.88
C LYS A 83 -8.61 14.85 1.78
N ASP A 84 -7.60 14.09 1.34
CA ASP A 84 -7.73 12.66 1.09
C ASP A 84 -7.38 11.85 2.34
N TYR A 85 -7.93 10.64 2.41
CA TYR A 85 -7.62 9.66 3.45
C TYR A 85 -7.03 8.40 2.83
N LEU A 86 -6.09 7.77 3.52
CA LEU A 86 -5.56 6.45 3.21
C LEU A 86 -5.72 5.54 4.43
N ILE A 87 -6.27 4.35 4.23
CA ILE A 87 -6.27 3.30 5.25
C ILE A 87 -5.93 1.96 4.58
N ASN A 88 -5.11 1.14 5.21
CA ASN A 88 -4.65 -0.13 4.65
C ASN A 88 -4.59 -1.26 5.69
N GLY A 89 -4.28 -2.47 5.22
CA GLY A 89 -3.94 -3.57 6.11
C GLY A 89 -2.54 -3.40 6.70
N TYR A 90 -2.12 -4.36 7.53
CA TYR A 90 -0.83 -4.39 8.25
C TYR A 90 0.47 -4.35 7.39
N ARG A 91 0.39 -4.19 6.07
CA ARG A 91 1.55 -4.09 5.18
C ARG A 91 1.68 -2.65 4.67
N ASP A 92 1.95 -1.74 5.59
CA ASP A 92 1.68 -0.31 5.45
C ASP A 92 2.93 0.58 5.35
N HIS A 93 4.13 0.02 5.49
CA HIS A 93 5.39 0.78 5.50
C HIS A 93 5.57 1.62 4.25
N GLY A 94 5.42 0.99 3.08
CA GLY A 94 5.58 1.66 1.78
C GLY A 94 4.64 2.87 1.63
N HIS A 95 3.38 2.73 2.03
CA HIS A 95 2.41 3.83 1.99
C HIS A 95 2.77 4.95 2.95
N SER A 96 3.16 4.62 4.18
CA SER A 96 3.53 5.61 5.19
C SER A 96 4.75 6.42 4.75
N LEU A 97 5.78 5.77 4.23
CA LEU A 97 6.96 6.43 3.66
C LEU A 97 6.59 7.30 2.46
N ALA A 98 5.79 6.78 1.52
CA ALA A 98 5.39 7.51 0.32
C ALA A 98 4.53 8.75 0.64
N LEU A 99 3.76 8.73 1.74
CA LEU A 99 3.01 9.89 2.22
C LEU A 99 3.84 10.85 3.09
N GLY A 100 5.12 10.58 3.30
CA GLY A 100 6.09 11.49 3.88
C GLY A 100 6.50 11.18 5.32
N MET A 101 6.12 10.03 5.87
CA MET A 101 6.72 9.56 7.13
C MET A 101 8.22 9.35 6.91
N THR A 102 9.05 9.90 7.80
CA THR A 102 10.50 9.71 7.67
C THR A 102 10.89 8.28 8.00
N ALA A 103 11.95 7.77 7.36
CA ALA A 103 12.51 6.46 7.70
C ALA A 103 12.91 6.37 9.18
N ARG A 104 13.41 7.49 9.77
CA ARG A 104 13.70 7.60 11.20
C ARG A 104 12.48 7.31 12.07
N THR A 105 11.37 7.98 11.81
CA THR A 105 10.11 7.80 12.55
C THR A 105 9.57 6.38 12.39
N ALA A 106 9.56 5.85 11.15
CA ALA A 106 9.06 4.51 10.87
C ALA A 106 9.92 3.43 11.56
N MET A 107 11.26 3.52 11.46
CA MET A 107 12.17 2.57 12.10
C MET A 107 12.11 2.65 13.62
N ALA A 108 12.00 3.86 14.18
CA ALA A 108 11.81 4.07 15.61
C ALA A 108 10.52 3.42 16.12
N GLU A 109 9.41 3.55 15.38
CA GLU A 109 8.15 2.87 15.71
C GLU A 109 8.31 1.35 15.68
N MET A 110 8.94 0.81 14.63
CA MET A 110 9.20 -0.62 14.50
C MET A 110 10.10 -1.17 15.61
N PHE A 111 10.99 -0.34 16.17
CA PHE A 111 11.86 -0.68 17.29
C PHE A 111 11.19 -0.48 18.67
N GLY A 112 9.92 -0.06 18.70
CA GLY A 112 9.21 0.22 19.95
C GLY A 112 9.79 1.40 20.71
N ARG A 113 10.22 2.46 20.01
CA ARG A 113 10.83 3.67 20.59
C ARG A 113 9.80 4.79 20.75
N ALA A 114 9.98 5.62 21.76
CA ALA A 114 9.08 6.74 22.07
C ALA A 114 9.00 7.79 20.93
N THR A 115 10.01 7.83 20.07
CA THR A 115 10.12 8.72 18.91
C THR A 115 9.44 8.17 17.64
N GLY A 116 8.80 7.00 17.72
CA GLY A 116 7.96 6.46 16.66
C GLY A 116 6.66 7.24 16.48
N CYS A 117 5.98 7.03 15.34
CA CYS A 117 4.74 7.74 15.00
C CYS A 117 3.60 7.50 16.00
N SER A 118 3.64 6.38 16.70
CA SER A 118 2.66 5.94 17.69
C SER A 118 3.32 5.76 19.07
N LYS A 119 4.45 6.46 19.29
CA LYS A 119 5.30 6.34 20.48
C LYS A 119 5.76 4.90 20.76
N GLY A 120 5.95 4.10 19.72
CA GLY A 120 6.39 2.70 19.83
C GLY A 120 5.30 1.71 20.26
N LYS A 121 4.03 2.14 20.33
CA LYS A 121 2.89 1.28 20.72
C LYS A 121 2.33 0.46 19.56
N GLY A 122 2.46 0.95 18.33
CA GLY A 122 1.90 0.34 17.13
C GLY A 122 2.83 -0.68 16.50
N GLY A 123 4.13 -0.41 16.50
CA GLY A 123 5.11 -1.28 15.86
C GLY A 123 4.87 -1.43 14.35
N SER A 124 5.30 -2.56 13.80
CA SER A 124 5.40 -2.76 12.35
C SER A 124 4.06 -2.84 11.60
N MET A 125 2.92 -3.03 12.26
CA MET A 125 1.64 -3.20 11.57
C MET A 125 0.75 -1.96 11.57
N HIS A 126 1.19 -0.88 12.23
CA HIS A 126 0.34 0.24 12.64
C HIS A 126 1.06 1.58 12.44
N LEU A 127 1.78 1.75 11.34
CA LEU A 127 2.37 3.03 10.97
C LEU A 127 1.26 3.98 10.51
N PHE A 128 1.02 5.05 11.25
CA PHE A 128 -0.04 6.00 10.95
C PHE A 128 0.44 7.44 11.11
N ASP A 129 -0.23 8.37 10.43
CA ASP A 129 -0.10 9.81 10.61
C ASP A 129 -1.41 10.49 10.21
N ALA A 130 -2.29 10.67 11.20
CA ALA A 130 -3.61 11.25 10.98
C ALA A 130 -3.53 12.72 10.50
N SER A 131 -2.43 13.43 10.77
CA SER A 131 -2.27 14.84 10.38
C SER A 131 -2.17 15.02 8.86
N VAL A 132 -1.69 14.00 8.15
CA VAL A 132 -1.61 13.98 6.68
C VAL A 132 -2.72 13.14 6.04
N GLY A 133 -3.62 12.54 6.83
CA GLY A 133 -4.67 11.65 6.34
C GLY A 133 -4.22 10.21 6.14
N ASN A 134 -3.05 9.81 6.65
CA ASN A 134 -2.62 8.42 6.70
C ASN A 134 -3.19 7.76 7.97
N MET A 135 -4.29 7.02 7.83
CA MET A 135 -4.99 6.35 8.94
C MET A 135 -4.40 4.98 9.28
N GLY A 136 -3.28 4.62 8.63
CA GLY A 136 -2.38 3.53 8.98
C GLY A 136 -2.88 2.12 8.73
N GLY A 137 -2.02 1.16 9.10
CA GLY A 137 -2.25 -0.26 8.97
C GLY A 137 -3.15 -0.85 10.04
N HIS A 138 -4.01 -1.77 9.62
CA HIS A 138 -4.90 -2.51 10.50
C HIS A 138 -4.54 -4.00 10.56
N GLY A 139 -4.35 -4.51 11.78
CA GLY A 139 -3.98 -5.91 12.05
C GLY A 139 -5.13 -6.89 11.84
N ILE A 140 -6.37 -6.45 12.03
CA ILE A 140 -7.56 -7.27 11.77
C ILE A 140 -7.86 -7.26 10.28
N VAL A 141 -7.70 -8.42 9.63
CA VAL A 141 -7.96 -8.61 8.20
C VAL A 141 -9.38 -8.18 7.85
N GLY A 142 -9.50 -7.21 6.96
CA GLY A 142 -10.79 -6.68 6.48
C GLY A 142 -11.47 -5.68 7.42
N GLY A 143 -10.91 -5.44 8.62
CA GLY A 143 -11.45 -4.46 9.58
C GLY A 143 -11.31 -3.02 9.09
N GLN A 144 -10.30 -2.72 8.28
CA GLN A 144 -10.07 -1.39 7.72
C GLN A 144 -11.05 -1.01 6.61
N ILE A 145 -11.67 -2.00 5.96
CA ILE A 145 -12.51 -1.75 4.77
C ILE A 145 -13.73 -0.86 5.12
N PRO A 146 -14.56 -1.20 6.13
CA PRO A 146 -15.67 -0.34 6.53
C PRO A 146 -15.21 1.01 7.10
N LEU A 147 -14.03 1.07 7.75
CA LEU A 147 -13.46 2.34 8.22
C LEU A 147 -13.09 3.25 7.03
N GLY A 148 -12.51 2.69 5.97
CA GLY A 148 -12.23 3.39 4.71
C GLY A 148 -13.51 3.94 4.05
N THR A 149 -14.57 3.15 4.03
CA THR A 149 -15.91 3.61 3.61
C THR A 149 -16.41 4.76 4.49
N GLY A 150 -16.17 4.71 5.80
CA GLY A 150 -16.49 5.79 6.74
C GLY A 150 -15.73 7.09 6.45
N PHE A 151 -14.45 7.02 6.09
CA PHE A 151 -13.69 8.19 5.65
C PHE A 151 -14.24 8.77 4.34
N ALA A 152 -14.61 7.92 3.38
CA ALA A 152 -15.27 8.36 2.16
C ALA A 152 -16.63 9.04 2.46
N PHE A 153 -17.39 8.48 3.41
CA PHE A 153 -18.63 9.09 3.90
C PHE A 153 -18.37 10.47 4.51
N SER A 154 -17.33 10.61 5.35
CA SER A 154 -16.93 11.91 5.91
C SER A 154 -16.62 12.92 4.80
N CYS A 155 -15.87 12.54 3.76
CA CYS A 155 -15.60 13.40 2.60
C CYS A 155 -16.86 13.85 1.89
N ALA A 156 -17.79 12.93 1.62
CA ALA A 156 -19.07 13.23 0.98
C ALA A 156 -19.96 14.12 1.85
N TYR A 157 -20.12 13.76 3.13
CA TYR A 157 -20.98 14.44 4.09
C TYR A 157 -20.52 15.87 4.36
N LYS A 158 -19.21 16.07 4.58
CA LYS A 158 -18.59 17.38 4.81
C LYS A 158 -18.26 18.15 3.53
N LYS A 159 -18.47 17.54 2.36
CA LYS A 159 -18.17 18.13 1.03
C LYS A 159 -16.73 18.64 0.91
N THR A 160 -15.75 17.87 1.41
CA THR A 160 -14.33 18.28 1.39
C THR A 160 -13.71 18.23 0.00
N GLY A 161 -14.36 17.54 -0.95
CA GLY A 161 -13.82 17.24 -2.27
C GLY A 161 -12.68 16.21 -2.26
N GLY A 162 -12.44 15.56 -1.11
CA GLY A 162 -11.46 14.48 -0.97
C GLY A 162 -12.00 13.10 -1.31
N VAL A 163 -11.09 12.14 -1.43
CA VAL A 163 -11.38 10.71 -1.63
C VAL A 163 -10.76 9.87 -0.50
N ALA A 164 -11.23 8.63 -0.33
CA ALA A 164 -10.61 7.68 0.59
C ALA A 164 -10.03 6.48 -0.15
N PHE A 165 -8.72 6.31 -0.10
CA PHE A 165 -8.00 5.13 -0.57
C PHE A 165 -8.09 4.04 0.49
N THR A 166 -8.80 2.96 0.18
CA THR A 166 -9.08 1.84 1.10
C THR A 166 -8.40 0.58 0.57
N LEU A 167 -7.26 0.22 1.15
CA LEU A 167 -6.42 -0.87 0.66
C LEU A 167 -6.57 -2.15 1.48
N PHE A 168 -6.56 -3.28 0.78
CA PHE A 168 -6.67 -4.60 1.38
C PHE A 168 -6.08 -5.67 0.45
N GLY A 169 -5.61 -6.78 1.02
CA GLY A 169 -5.07 -7.90 0.24
C GLY A 169 -6.15 -8.80 -0.36
N ASP A 170 -5.75 -9.68 -1.27
CA ASP A 170 -6.58 -10.71 -1.90
C ASP A 170 -7.34 -11.59 -0.89
N GLY A 171 -6.73 -11.94 0.25
CA GLY A 171 -7.43 -12.70 1.30
C GLY A 171 -8.60 -11.94 1.95
N ALA A 172 -8.49 -10.62 2.08
CA ALA A 172 -9.47 -9.79 2.78
C ALA A 172 -10.79 -9.64 2.01
N VAL A 173 -10.81 -9.93 0.69
CA VAL A 173 -12.02 -9.89 -0.13
C VAL A 173 -13.08 -10.92 0.29
N ASN A 174 -12.70 -11.88 1.15
CA ASN A 174 -13.58 -12.92 1.66
C ASN A 174 -14.21 -12.57 3.03
N GLN A 175 -13.91 -11.40 3.59
CA GLN A 175 -14.53 -10.92 4.82
C GLN A 175 -15.94 -10.41 4.55
N GLY A 176 -16.88 -10.64 5.49
CA GLY A 176 -18.25 -10.13 5.37
C GLY A 176 -18.30 -8.60 5.24
N THR A 177 -17.44 -7.92 6.01
CA THR A 177 -17.30 -6.46 6.02
C THR A 177 -16.92 -5.87 4.65
N HIS A 178 -16.27 -6.63 3.77
CA HIS A 178 -15.99 -6.20 2.39
C HIS A 178 -17.29 -5.97 1.61
N ASN A 179 -18.20 -6.92 1.65
CA ASN A 179 -19.48 -6.84 0.92
C ASN A 179 -20.37 -5.72 1.46
N GLU A 180 -20.44 -5.58 2.78
CA GLU A 180 -21.17 -4.50 3.45
C GLU A 180 -20.64 -3.12 3.05
N ALA A 181 -19.32 -2.95 3.05
CA ALA A 181 -18.64 -1.72 2.67
C ALA A 181 -18.86 -1.36 1.19
N LEU A 182 -18.72 -2.32 0.27
CA LEU A 182 -18.98 -2.08 -1.16
C LEU A 182 -20.43 -1.66 -1.40
N ASN A 183 -21.39 -2.33 -0.76
CA ASN A 183 -22.80 -1.99 -0.87
C ASN A 183 -23.09 -0.55 -0.40
N LEU A 184 -22.63 -0.18 0.79
CA LEU A 184 -22.81 1.18 1.31
C LEU A 184 -22.09 2.24 0.46
N GLY A 185 -20.88 1.93 0.01
CA GLY A 185 -20.11 2.79 -0.89
C GLY A 185 -20.88 3.13 -2.16
N SER A 186 -21.47 2.12 -2.80
CA SER A 186 -22.26 2.32 -4.01
C SER A 186 -23.61 2.97 -3.74
N LEU A 187 -24.34 2.53 -2.70
CA LEU A 187 -25.66 3.04 -2.33
C LEU A 187 -25.63 4.56 -2.11
N TYR A 188 -24.60 5.06 -1.43
CA TYR A 188 -24.45 6.48 -1.12
C TYR A 188 -23.55 7.23 -2.10
N LYS A 189 -23.09 6.58 -3.18
CA LYS A 189 -22.17 7.15 -4.18
C LYS A 189 -20.94 7.80 -3.53
N LEU A 190 -20.34 7.11 -2.57
CA LEU A 190 -19.22 7.63 -1.80
C LEU A 190 -17.94 7.74 -2.64
N PRO A 191 -17.06 8.72 -2.36
CA PRO A 191 -15.76 8.88 -3.01
C PRO A 191 -14.73 7.87 -2.48
N ALA A 192 -15.11 6.59 -2.36
CA ALA A 192 -14.25 5.51 -1.92
C ALA A 192 -13.52 4.88 -3.12
N ILE A 193 -12.22 4.67 -2.98
CA ILE A 193 -11.40 3.93 -3.93
C ILE A 193 -10.95 2.66 -3.23
N TYR A 194 -11.63 1.55 -3.52
CA TYR A 194 -11.31 0.24 -2.97
C TYR A 194 -10.19 -0.38 -3.80
N ILE A 195 -9.08 -0.71 -3.16
CA ILE A 195 -7.87 -1.20 -3.83
C ILE A 195 -7.51 -2.57 -3.27
N VAL A 196 -7.60 -3.59 -4.12
CA VAL A 196 -7.09 -4.92 -3.82
C VAL A 196 -5.62 -4.98 -4.22
N GLU A 197 -4.72 -5.16 -3.26
CA GLU A 197 -3.34 -5.53 -3.54
C GLU A 197 -3.26 -7.05 -3.68
N ASN A 198 -3.51 -7.52 -4.90
CA ASN A 198 -3.53 -8.94 -5.22
C ASN A 198 -2.09 -9.45 -5.40
N ASN A 199 -1.49 -9.92 -4.31
CA ASN A 199 -0.17 -10.58 -4.34
C ASN A 199 -0.25 -12.11 -4.48
N LEU A 200 -1.42 -12.61 -4.91
CA LEU A 200 -1.76 -14.00 -5.23
C LEU A 200 -1.95 -14.93 -4.02
N MET A 201 -1.77 -14.46 -2.79
CA MET A 201 -1.76 -15.35 -1.62
C MET A 201 -2.14 -14.70 -0.29
N ALA A 202 -3.10 -15.31 0.40
CA ALA A 202 -3.46 -15.00 1.77
C ALA A 202 -2.68 -15.89 2.75
N MET A 203 -1.63 -15.34 3.37
CA MET A 203 -0.62 -16.15 4.07
C MET A 203 -0.09 -17.26 3.15
N GLY A 204 -0.38 -18.53 3.39
CA GLY A 204 0.04 -19.65 2.54
C GLY A 204 -1.01 -20.14 1.53
N THR A 205 -2.17 -19.50 1.48
CA THR A 205 -3.32 -19.95 0.68
C THR A 205 -3.39 -19.15 -0.61
N GLN A 206 -3.18 -19.83 -1.75
CA GLN A 206 -3.28 -19.23 -3.09
C GLN A 206 -4.73 -18.80 -3.39
N VAL A 207 -4.91 -17.79 -4.26
CA VAL A 207 -6.23 -17.23 -4.62
C VAL A 207 -7.21 -18.31 -5.08
N GLU A 208 -6.77 -19.27 -5.89
CA GLU A 208 -7.60 -20.38 -6.40
C GLU A 208 -8.11 -21.31 -5.29
N ARG A 209 -7.47 -21.28 -4.12
CA ARG A 209 -7.82 -22.12 -2.97
C ARG A 209 -8.78 -21.44 -1.99
N HIS A 210 -8.91 -20.12 -2.06
CA HIS A 210 -9.78 -19.37 -1.15
C HIS A 210 -10.82 -18.49 -1.86
N SER A 211 -10.85 -18.50 -3.20
CA SER A 211 -11.78 -17.72 -4.00
C SER A 211 -12.38 -18.59 -5.11
N ALA A 212 -13.71 -18.69 -5.14
CA ALA A 212 -14.43 -19.42 -6.20
C ALA A 212 -14.35 -18.69 -7.55
N GLU A 213 -14.30 -17.36 -7.53
CA GLU A 213 -14.01 -16.52 -8.70
C GLU A 213 -12.62 -15.93 -8.50
N THR A 214 -11.68 -16.27 -9.39
CA THR A 214 -10.26 -15.91 -9.26
C THR A 214 -9.96 -14.54 -9.87
N ASP A 215 -10.81 -14.06 -10.79
CA ASP A 215 -10.79 -12.66 -11.21
C ASP A 215 -11.45 -11.79 -10.14
N LEU A 216 -10.62 -11.31 -9.21
CA LEU A 216 -11.06 -10.51 -8.07
C LEU A 216 -11.76 -9.20 -8.48
N SER A 217 -11.61 -8.75 -9.73
CA SER A 217 -12.32 -7.55 -10.21
C SER A 217 -13.83 -7.77 -10.26
N LYS A 218 -14.29 -9.00 -10.47
CA LYS A 218 -15.72 -9.33 -10.49
C LYS A 218 -16.38 -9.27 -9.12
N ARG A 219 -15.60 -9.22 -8.03
CA ARG A 219 -16.15 -9.10 -6.65
C ARG A 219 -16.98 -7.84 -6.46
N ALA A 220 -16.74 -6.80 -7.25
CA ALA A 220 -17.50 -5.55 -7.17
C ALA A 220 -18.65 -5.43 -8.20
N ALA A 221 -18.81 -6.42 -9.11
CA ALA A 221 -19.80 -6.37 -10.19
C ALA A 221 -21.25 -6.29 -9.67
N GLY A 222 -21.55 -6.99 -8.57
CA GLY A 222 -22.87 -6.98 -7.94
C GLY A 222 -23.27 -5.64 -7.29
N TYR A 223 -22.33 -4.70 -7.15
CA TYR A 223 -22.55 -3.43 -6.46
C TYR A 223 -22.61 -2.23 -7.41
N ASN A 224 -22.79 -2.45 -8.72
CA ASN A 224 -22.81 -1.39 -9.74
C ASN A 224 -21.57 -0.46 -9.65
N MET A 225 -20.41 -1.04 -9.36
CA MET A 225 -19.15 -0.33 -9.14
C MET A 225 -18.21 -0.62 -10.32
N PRO A 226 -17.61 0.40 -10.96
CA PRO A 226 -16.65 0.18 -12.01
C PRO A 226 -15.39 -0.48 -11.46
N THR A 227 -14.88 -1.46 -12.21
CA THR A 227 -13.76 -2.28 -11.80
C THR A 227 -12.64 -2.21 -12.82
N THR A 228 -11.39 -2.32 -12.38
CA THR A 228 -10.23 -2.35 -13.30
C THR A 228 -9.17 -3.28 -12.75
N ASN A 229 -8.71 -4.22 -13.60
CA ASN A 229 -7.50 -4.99 -13.36
C ASN A 229 -6.30 -4.16 -13.80
N VAL A 230 -5.37 -3.95 -12.89
CA VAL A 230 -4.20 -3.07 -13.06
C VAL A 230 -2.95 -3.92 -12.89
N ASP A 231 -1.95 -3.69 -13.74
CA ASP A 231 -0.59 -4.18 -13.49
C ASP A 231 0.00 -3.36 -12.34
N GLY A 232 -0.01 -3.92 -11.14
CA GLY A 232 0.43 -3.25 -9.91
C GLY A 232 1.93 -3.00 -9.85
N ASN A 233 2.71 -3.60 -10.76
CA ASN A 233 4.16 -3.41 -10.82
C ASN A 233 4.57 -2.34 -11.85
N ASP A 234 3.63 -1.82 -12.64
CA ASP A 234 3.90 -0.77 -13.60
C ASP A 234 3.38 0.58 -13.08
N LEU A 235 4.29 1.42 -12.59
CA LEU A 235 3.94 2.70 -11.94
C LEU A 235 3.11 3.64 -12.84
N ASP A 236 3.39 3.72 -14.13
CA ASP A 236 2.62 4.62 -15.01
C ASP A 236 1.19 4.09 -15.20
N VAL A 237 1.03 2.77 -15.31
CA VAL A 237 -0.28 2.10 -15.43
C VAL A 237 -1.08 2.26 -14.13
N VAL A 238 -0.42 2.11 -12.98
CA VAL A 238 -1.02 2.38 -11.66
C VAL A 238 -1.51 3.82 -11.56
N ILE A 239 -0.68 4.80 -11.92
CA ILE A 239 -1.06 6.23 -11.89
C ILE A 239 -2.23 6.50 -12.84
N GLU A 240 -2.24 5.92 -14.05
CA GLU A 240 -3.34 6.08 -15.01
C GLU A 240 -4.68 5.56 -14.43
N ALA A 241 -4.68 4.35 -13.87
CA ALA A 241 -5.87 3.75 -13.27
C ALA A 241 -6.37 4.53 -12.04
N LEU A 242 -5.46 4.92 -11.14
CA LEU A 242 -5.79 5.71 -9.96
C LEU A 242 -6.31 7.11 -10.34
N THR A 243 -5.75 7.74 -11.38
CA THR A 243 -6.21 9.05 -11.86
C THR A 243 -7.70 8.99 -12.25
N MET A 244 -8.11 7.94 -12.97
CA MET A 244 -9.51 7.74 -13.32
C MET A 244 -10.41 7.57 -12.09
N ALA A 245 -10.00 6.74 -11.14
CA ALA A 245 -10.75 6.48 -9.90
C ALA A 245 -10.86 7.72 -9.00
N VAL A 246 -9.76 8.44 -8.80
CA VAL A 246 -9.70 9.69 -8.04
C VAL A 246 -10.62 10.74 -8.65
N ASN A 247 -10.52 10.94 -9.97
CA ASN A 247 -11.36 11.93 -10.65
C ASN A 247 -12.85 11.57 -10.57
N ARG A 248 -13.19 10.28 -10.71
CA ARG A 248 -14.57 9.80 -10.52
C ARG A 248 -15.10 10.10 -9.11
N GLY A 249 -14.32 9.74 -8.08
CA GLY A 249 -14.67 9.98 -6.68
C GLY A 249 -14.87 11.48 -6.40
N ARG A 250 -13.94 12.33 -6.86
CA ARG A 250 -14.02 13.78 -6.69
C ARG A 250 -15.21 14.43 -7.42
N ARG A 251 -15.69 13.84 -8.51
CA ARG A 251 -16.92 14.27 -9.21
C ARG A 251 -18.22 13.76 -8.57
N GLY A 252 -18.15 12.98 -7.50
CA GLY A 252 -19.34 12.44 -6.82
C GLY A 252 -20.05 11.35 -7.64
N GLU A 253 -19.35 10.72 -8.58
CA GLU A 253 -19.90 9.67 -9.44
C GLU A 253 -19.92 8.29 -8.77
N GLY A 254 -19.53 8.23 -7.49
CA GLY A 254 -19.49 7.01 -6.70
C GLY A 254 -18.12 6.31 -6.70
N PRO A 255 -18.06 5.14 -6.04
CA PRO A 255 -16.80 4.48 -5.76
C PRO A 255 -16.16 3.83 -7.00
N SER A 256 -14.92 3.37 -6.83
CA SER A 256 -14.18 2.55 -7.79
C SER A 256 -13.54 1.34 -7.11
N TYR A 257 -13.40 0.25 -7.86
CA TYR A 257 -12.72 -0.96 -7.42
C TYR A 257 -11.52 -1.26 -8.31
N LEU A 258 -10.31 -1.26 -7.74
CA LEU A 258 -9.08 -1.52 -8.48
C LEU A 258 -8.43 -2.78 -7.95
N VAL A 259 -8.03 -3.68 -8.85
CA VAL A 259 -7.23 -4.86 -8.52
C VAL A 259 -5.81 -4.62 -9.01
N MET A 260 -4.92 -4.30 -8.08
CA MET A 260 -3.48 -4.13 -8.34
C MET A 260 -2.84 -5.51 -8.29
N ASN A 261 -2.63 -6.12 -9.46
CA ASN A 261 -1.98 -7.42 -9.57
C ASN A 261 -0.47 -7.25 -9.40
N THR A 262 0.07 -7.81 -8.33
CA THR A 262 1.45 -7.58 -7.88
C THR A 262 2.00 -8.84 -7.21
N TYR A 263 3.16 -8.76 -6.56
CA TYR A 263 3.76 -9.90 -5.88
C TYR A 263 4.58 -9.48 -4.68
N ARG A 264 4.38 -10.15 -3.55
CA ARG A 264 5.19 -9.92 -2.35
C ARG A 264 6.44 -10.80 -2.38
N TYR A 265 7.62 -10.21 -2.25
CA TYR A 265 8.87 -10.96 -2.41
C TYR A 265 9.23 -11.84 -1.22
N ARG A 266 8.79 -11.44 -0.03
CA ARG A 266 9.05 -12.15 1.22
C ARG A 266 7.84 -12.98 1.63
N GLY A 267 8.00 -13.73 2.73
CA GLY A 267 6.91 -14.50 3.33
C GLY A 267 5.77 -13.62 3.78
N HIS A 268 4.70 -14.24 4.27
CA HIS A 268 3.55 -13.52 4.81
C HIS A 268 4.01 -12.47 5.84
N SER A 269 4.70 -12.95 6.87
CA SER A 269 5.47 -12.19 7.85
C SER A 269 6.91 -12.71 7.86
N MET A 270 7.81 -12.03 8.57
CA MET A 270 9.22 -12.44 8.58
C MET A 270 9.53 -13.78 9.26
N SER A 271 8.56 -14.37 9.97
CA SER A 271 8.66 -15.74 10.49
C SER A 271 8.24 -16.82 9.50
N ASP A 272 7.69 -16.46 8.33
CA ASP A 272 7.18 -17.40 7.34
C ASP A 272 8.28 -17.90 6.38
N ALA A 273 8.46 -19.22 6.34
CA ALA A 273 9.46 -19.92 5.53
C ALA A 273 9.09 -20.09 4.04
N MET A 274 7.92 -19.63 3.58
CA MET A 274 7.50 -19.61 2.16
C MET A 274 7.43 -20.98 1.45
N LYS A 275 7.26 -22.08 2.19
CA LYS A 275 7.28 -23.45 1.61
C LYS A 275 6.15 -23.75 0.61
N TYR A 276 5.13 -22.90 0.54
CA TYR A 276 3.96 -23.05 -0.33
C TYR A 276 4.09 -22.35 -1.69
N ARG A 277 5.19 -21.62 -1.93
CA ARG A 277 5.37 -20.78 -3.12
C ARG A 277 6.14 -21.53 -4.23
N PRO A 278 5.56 -21.67 -5.45
CA PRO A 278 6.31 -22.20 -6.59
C PRO A 278 7.49 -21.29 -6.95
N LYS A 279 8.68 -21.87 -7.11
CA LYS A 279 9.90 -21.10 -7.46
C LYS A 279 9.78 -20.39 -8.80
N GLU A 280 9.22 -21.07 -9.80
CA GLU A 280 9.06 -20.52 -11.16
C GLU A 280 8.15 -19.29 -11.20
N GLU A 281 7.08 -19.28 -10.41
CA GLU A 281 6.20 -18.13 -10.25
C GLU A 281 6.95 -16.95 -9.65
N ALA A 282 7.70 -17.18 -8.56
CA ALA A 282 8.49 -16.15 -7.91
C ALA A 282 9.53 -15.53 -8.85
N GLU A 283 10.22 -16.34 -9.66
CA GLU A 283 11.20 -15.84 -10.63
C GLU A 283 10.55 -15.03 -11.77
N LYS A 284 9.37 -15.43 -12.26
CA LYS A 284 8.62 -14.64 -13.25
C LYS A 284 8.24 -13.26 -12.71
N TRP A 285 7.79 -13.19 -11.46
CA TRP A 285 7.44 -11.91 -10.83
C TRP A 285 8.67 -11.04 -10.53
N LYS A 286 9.82 -11.63 -10.18
CA LYS A 286 11.07 -10.88 -10.03
C LYS A 286 11.53 -10.21 -11.34
N GLN A 287 11.28 -10.82 -12.49
CA GLN A 287 11.55 -10.20 -13.80
C GLN A 287 10.65 -8.98 -14.07
N ARG A 288 9.56 -8.83 -13.30
CA ARG A 288 8.62 -7.71 -13.34
C ARG A 288 8.78 -6.82 -12.11
N ASP A 289 10.00 -6.64 -11.59
CA ASP A 289 10.24 -5.75 -10.46
C ASP A 289 9.81 -4.31 -10.77
N PRO A 290 8.95 -3.68 -9.93
CA PRO A 290 8.46 -2.34 -10.21
C PRO A 290 9.57 -1.28 -10.36
N ILE A 291 10.67 -1.43 -9.63
CA ILE A 291 11.82 -0.52 -9.73
C ILE A 291 12.50 -0.72 -11.09
N THR A 292 12.86 -1.96 -11.44
CA THR A 292 13.54 -2.26 -12.71
C THR A 292 12.69 -1.88 -13.93
N VAL A 293 11.38 -2.15 -13.88
CA VAL A 293 10.43 -1.77 -14.93
C VAL A 293 10.44 -0.26 -15.14
N TYR A 294 10.42 0.53 -14.05
CA TYR A 294 10.41 1.97 -14.14
C TYR A 294 11.76 2.55 -14.55
N GLU A 295 12.88 2.05 -14.02
CA GLU A 295 14.24 2.43 -14.44
C GLU A 295 14.44 2.26 -15.94
N THR A 296 14.06 1.10 -16.48
CA THR A 296 14.15 0.79 -17.91
C THR A 296 13.40 1.84 -18.73
N ARG A 297 12.18 2.17 -18.32
CA ARG A 297 11.37 3.19 -18.98
C ARG A 297 11.97 4.59 -18.90
N LEU A 298 12.55 4.97 -17.76
CA LEU A 298 13.18 6.28 -17.62
C LEU A 298 14.44 6.39 -18.48
N LYS A 299 15.21 5.31 -18.62
CA LYS A 299 16.37 5.24 -19.53
C LYS A 299 15.95 5.36 -20.99
N GLU A 300 14.91 4.64 -21.41
CA GLU A 300 14.36 4.74 -22.77
C GLU A 300 13.89 6.16 -23.11
N LYS A 301 13.31 6.86 -22.13
CA LYS A 301 12.90 8.27 -22.24
C LYS A 301 14.07 9.26 -22.07
N LYS A 302 15.29 8.79 -21.80
CA LYS A 302 16.48 9.62 -21.52
C LYS A 302 16.29 10.58 -20.34
N LEU A 303 15.51 10.19 -19.34
CA LEU A 303 15.24 10.97 -18.13
C LEU A 303 16.20 10.64 -16.97
N ILE A 304 16.95 9.54 -17.09
CA ILE A 304 17.93 9.07 -16.12
C ILE A 304 19.01 8.21 -16.81
N ASP A 305 20.19 8.13 -16.20
CA ASP A 305 21.28 7.24 -16.58
C ASP A 305 21.70 6.34 -15.40
N ASP A 306 22.64 5.41 -15.64
CA ASP A 306 23.11 4.47 -14.61
C ASP A 306 23.79 5.17 -13.43
N ALA A 307 24.52 6.25 -13.68
CA ALA A 307 25.23 7.00 -12.64
C ALA A 307 24.24 7.68 -11.68
N ALA A 308 23.15 8.25 -12.21
CA ALA A 308 22.09 8.85 -11.40
C ALA A 308 21.31 7.80 -10.60
N ILE A 309 21.04 6.62 -11.17
CA ILE A 309 20.38 5.52 -10.44
C ILE A 309 21.24 5.07 -9.25
N GLU A 310 22.53 4.82 -9.48
CA GLU A 310 23.46 4.40 -8.41
C GLU A 310 23.56 5.46 -7.31
N LYS A 311 23.59 6.74 -7.70
CA LYS A 311 23.57 7.85 -6.73
C LYS A 311 22.30 7.84 -5.88
N ILE A 312 21.13 7.69 -6.50
CA ILE A 312 19.85 7.59 -5.77
C ILE A 312 19.87 6.40 -4.81
N ASP A 313 20.38 5.25 -5.26
CA ASP A 313 20.48 4.05 -4.42
C ASP A 313 21.35 4.29 -3.18
N ALA A 314 22.54 4.87 -3.38
CA ALA A 314 23.48 5.18 -2.31
C ALA A 314 22.86 6.15 -1.29
N GLU A 315 22.13 7.17 -1.74
CA GLU A 315 21.42 8.10 -0.87
C GLU A 315 20.30 7.41 -0.07
N CYS A 316 19.51 6.54 -0.71
CA CYS A 316 18.47 5.76 -0.04
C CYS A 316 19.06 4.83 1.03
N ARG A 317 20.18 4.15 0.74
CA ARG A 317 20.91 3.34 1.73
C ARG A 317 21.38 4.18 2.91
N ALA A 318 21.95 5.35 2.66
CA ALA A 318 22.41 6.26 3.71
C ALA A 318 21.27 6.74 4.62
N ILE A 319 20.10 7.07 4.04
CA ILE A 319 18.89 7.44 4.79
C ILE A 319 18.45 6.29 5.70
N VAL A 320 18.44 5.06 5.18
CA VAL A 320 18.00 3.88 5.92
C VAL A 320 19.00 3.50 7.01
N ASP A 321 20.31 3.57 6.76
CA ASP A 321 21.34 3.36 7.79
C ASP A 321 21.24 4.39 8.92
N ASP A 322 21.01 5.65 8.58
CA ASP A 322 20.76 6.71 9.54
C ASP A 322 19.48 6.45 10.37
N SER A 323 18.41 5.94 9.75
CA SER A 323 17.18 5.58 10.47
C SER A 323 17.40 4.54 11.58
N VAL A 324 18.26 3.56 11.34
CA VAL A 324 18.61 2.54 12.34
C VAL A 324 19.43 3.15 13.46
N LYS A 325 20.43 3.98 13.15
CA LYS A 325 21.22 4.69 14.17
C LYS A 325 20.33 5.57 15.05
N PHE A 326 19.39 6.29 14.43
CA PHE A 326 18.41 7.11 15.13
C PHE A 326 17.51 6.28 16.04
N ALA A 327 16.97 5.16 15.54
CA ALA A 327 16.12 4.27 16.33
C ALA A 327 16.88 3.60 17.49
N ASP A 328 18.15 3.21 17.28
CA ASP A 328 19.01 2.66 18.34
C ASP A 328 19.31 3.69 19.44
N ALA A 329 19.52 4.96 19.07
CA ALA A 329 19.78 6.05 20.01
C ALA A 329 18.51 6.63 20.66
N SER A 330 17.32 6.27 20.16
CA SER A 330 16.05 6.79 20.66
C SER A 330 15.67 6.12 21.98
N PRO A 331 15.07 6.86 22.93
CA PRO A 331 14.66 6.30 24.20
C PRO A 331 13.53 5.29 24.03
N HIS A 332 13.50 4.28 24.90
CA HIS A 332 12.29 3.49 25.10
C HIS A 332 11.18 4.38 25.67
N PRO A 333 9.89 4.08 25.40
CA PRO A 333 8.77 4.72 26.08
C PRO A 333 8.88 4.52 27.59
N ASP A 334 8.48 5.55 28.36
CA ASP A 334 8.34 5.42 29.80
C ASP A 334 7.23 4.41 30.14
N MET A 335 7.36 3.68 31.26
CA MET A 335 6.35 2.68 31.66
C MET A 335 4.96 3.29 31.86
N SER A 336 4.85 4.58 32.18
CA SER A 336 3.57 5.29 32.29
C SER A 336 2.82 5.37 30.95
N GLU A 337 3.49 5.26 29.80
CA GLU A 337 2.85 5.28 28.48
C GLU A 337 1.86 4.12 28.29
N LEU A 338 2.02 3.00 29.03
CA LEU A 338 1.07 1.87 29.04
C LEU A 338 -0.35 2.28 29.43
N TYR A 339 -0.52 3.37 30.17
CA TYR A 339 -1.81 3.83 30.69
C TYR A 339 -2.36 5.07 29.97
N THR A 340 -1.65 5.55 28.96
CA THR A 340 -2.02 6.76 28.20
C THR A 340 -2.67 6.38 26.87
N ASP A 341 -3.47 7.28 26.32
CA ASP A 341 -4.13 7.14 25.02
C ASP A 341 -5.15 5.98 24.94
N ILE A 342 -5.58 5.40 26.08
CA ILE A 342 -6.63 4.38 26.16
C ILE A 342 -8.03 5.02 26.08
N LEU A 343 -8.21 6.15 26.77
CA LEU A 343 -9.44 6.94 26.81
C LEU A 343 -9.10 8.41 26.60
N SER A 344 -10.01 9.19 26.02
CA SER A 344 -9.84 10.64 25.86
C SER A 344 -9.92 11.41 27.17
N GLU A 345 -10.54 10.83 28.19
CA GLU A 345 -10.70 11.39 29.53
C GLU A 345 -10.16 10.41 30.59
N LYS A 346 -9.70 10.93 31.74
CA LYS A 346 -9.35 10.07 32.88
C LYS A 346 -10.60 9.35 33.36
N TYR A 347 -10.50 8.03 33.50
CA TYR A 347 -11.62 7.22 33.98
C TYR A 347 -12.01 7.63 35.41
N PRO A 348 -13.25 8.06 35.68
CA PRO A 348 -13.64 8.67 36.95
C PRO A 348 -13.65 7.70 38.15
N LEU A 349 -13.35 6.42 37.93
CA LEU A 349 -13.27 5.39 38.98
C LEU A 349 -11.83 5.06 39.42
N GLN A 350 -10.82 5.71 38.85
CA GLN A 350 -9.45 5.63 39.36
C GLN A 350 -9.25 6.76 40.39
N LYS A 351 -9.15 6.37 41.67
CA LYS A 351 -8.81 7.27 42.79
C LYS A 351 -7.36 7.75 42.70
#